data_AF-A0A6C0B2S1-F1
#
_entry.id   AF-A0A6C0B2S1-F1
#
_cell.length_a   1.000
_cell.length_b   1.000
_cell.length_c   1.000
_cell.angle_alpha   90.00
_cell.angle_beta   90.00
_cell.angle_gamma   90.00
#
_symmetry.space_group_name_H-M   'P 1'
#
loop_
_entity.id
_entity.type
_entity.pdbx_description
1 polymer ?
#
loop_
_entity_poly.entity_id
_entity_poly.type
_entity_poly.pdbx_seq_one_letter_code
_entity_poly.pdbx_strand_id
1 'polypeptide(L)'
;MTIITFHVTIDPDVIETYNIYNAGERQIDFYIMCYLNSPDGWSQDGYFFEPTEKLKARVWIRLSMSKTIEKICGLPAMLSCASLSGRYMYLCAERWFGGAKESGLSLQDYRQYMVSHEMGHILGKQHKDCPGKGKPAPIMLQQTLGIGECIPNTNVKR
;
A
#
# COMPACT_ATOMS: atom_id res chain seq x y z
N MET A 1 -4.60 6.54 20.81
CA MET A 1 -4.58 7.28 19.54
C MET A 1 -3.12 7.56 19.21
N THR A 2 -2.65 7.13 18.04
CA THR A 2 -1.25 7.24 17.62
C THR A 2 -1.19 7.90 16.25
N ILE A 3 -0.51 9.05 16.17
CA ILE A 3 -0.27 9.75 14.89
C ILE A 3 1.07 9.28 14.32
N ILE A 4 1.06 8.89 13.04
CA ILE A 4 2.23 8.48 12.28
C ILE A 4 2.41 9.44 11.11
N THR A 5 3.47 10.24 11.18
CA THR A 5 3.82 11.13 10.08
C THR A 5 4.45 10.37 8.91
N PHE A 6 4.11 10.72 7.68
CA PHE A 6 4.67 10.10 6.47
C PHE A 6 5.09 11.12 5.42
N HIS A 7 5.97 10.69 4.52
CA HIS A 7 6.36 11.45 3.34
C HIS A 7 6.34 10.52 2.11
N VAL A 8 5.82 11.01 0.99
CA VAL A 8 5.74 10.27 -0.26
C VAL A 8 6.82 10.77 -1.22
N THR A 9 7.44 9.86 -1.97
CA THR A 9 8.33 10.18 -3.07
C THR A 9 7.99 9.30 -4.26
N ILE A 10 8.06 9.83 -5.47
CA ILE A 10 7.82 9.08 -6.71
C ILE A 10 9.15 9.02 -7.47
N ASP A 11 9.50 7.86 -7.97
CA ASP A 11 10.75 7.71 -8.71
C ASP A 11 10.71 8.39 -10.08
N PRO A 12 11.84 8.94 -10.56
CA PRO A 12 11.88 9.64 -11.84
C PRO A 12 11.41 8.79 -13.03
N ASP A 13 11.75 7.50 -13.05
CA ASP A 13 11.33 6.56 -14.10
C ASP A 13 9.81 6.28 -14.05
N VAL A 14 9.21 6.31 -12.86
CA VAL A 14 7.75 6.26 -12.69
C VAL A 14 7.09 7.52 -13.22
N ILE A 15 7.64 8.71 -12.90
CA ILE A 15 7.14 10.00 -13.38
C ILE A 15 7.12 10.03 -14.91
N GLU A 16 8.22 9.61 -15.54
CA GLU A 16 8.36 9.54 -16.99
C GLU A 16 7.38 8.54 -17.60
N THR A 17 7.36 7.29 -17.09
CA THR A 17 6.53 6.20 -17.63
C THR A 17 5.03 6.51 -17.59
N TYR A 18 4.57 7.14 -16.51
CA TYR A 18 3.14 7.42 -16.29
C TYR A 18 2.75 8.89 -16.54
N ASN A 19 3.66 9.69 -17.10
CA ASN A 19 3.44 11.10 -17.41
C ASN A 19 2.88 11.90 -16.23
N ILE A 20 3.49 11.75 -15.05
CA ILE A 20 3.05 12.39 -13.81
C ILE A 20 3.52 13.86 -13.80
N TYR A 21 2.81 14.70 -14.55
CA TYR A 21 3.06 16.14 -14.64
C TYR A 21 1.87 16.93 -14.08
N ASN A 22 1.97 18.26 -14.06
CA ASN A 22 0.84 19.16 -13.77
C ASN A 22 0.04 18.80 -12.49
N ALA A 23 0.73 18.74 -11.35
CA ALA A 23 0.19 18.36 -10.04
C ALA A 23 -0.19 16.88 -9.84
N GLY A 24 0.17 15.98 -10.77
CA GLY A 24 -0.01 14.52 -10.60
C GLY A 24 0.64 13.96 -9.32
N GLU A 25 1.79 14.49 -8.90
CA GLU A 25 2.43 14.10 -7.63
C GLU A 25 1.51 14.38 -6.43
N ARG A 26 0.89 15.56 -6.40
CA ARG A 26 -0.05 15.96 -5.33
C ARG A 26 -1.31 15.08 -5.33
N GLN A 27 -1.73 14.58 -6.49
CA GLN A 27 -2.86 13.65 -6.56
C GLN A 27 -2.52 12.31 -5.92
N ILE A 28 -1.31 11.78 -6.17
CA ILE A 28 -0.85 10.54 -5.54
C ILE A 28 -0.73 10.72 -4.02
N ASP A 29 -0.16 11.83 -3.56
CA ASP A 29 -0.09 12.17 -2.14
C ASP A 29 -1.48 12.21 -1.49
N PHE A 30 -2.43 12.87 -2.14
CA PHE A 30 -3.82 12.95 -1.68
C PHE A 30 -4.46 11.56 -1.58
N TYR A 31 -4.32 10.71 -2.61
CA TYR A 31 -4.88 9.36 -2.57
C TYR A 31 -4.25 8.52 -1.46
N ILE A 32 -2.93 8.54 -1.30
CA ILE A 32 -2.26 7.81 -0.21
C ILE A 32 -2.76 8.29 1.16
N MET A 33 -2.89 9.61 1.35
CA MET A 33 -3.43 10.18 2.59
C MET A 33 -4.86 9.70 2.86
N CYS A 34 -5.73 9.73 1.85
CA CYS A 34 -7.11 9.25 1.96
C CYS A 34 -7.17 7.76 2.29
N TYR A 35 -6.33 6.94 1.65
CA TYR A 35 -6.33 5.51 1.88
C TYR A 35 -5.82 5.15 3.27
N LEU A 36 -4.73 5.77 3.72
CA LEU A 36 -4.20 5.57 5.07
C LEU A 36 -5.21 5.94 6.16
N ASN A 37 -6.00 7.00 5.94
CA ASN A 37 -7.01 7.47 6.89
C ASN A 37 -8.43 7.02 6.54
N SER A 38 -8.58 5.94 5.75
CA SER A 38 -9.89 5.35 5.51
C SER A 38 -10.57 4.96 6.84
N PRO A 39 -11.88 5.22 7.03
CA PRO A 39 -12.62 4.77 8.21
C PRO A 39 -12.58 3.25 8.42
N ASP A 40 -12.47 2.50 7.32
CA ASP A 40 -12.32 1.05 7.33
C ASP A 40 -10.85 0.59 7.43
N GLY A 41 -9.92 1.54 7.56
CA GLY A 41 -8.47 1.32 7.65
C GLY A 41 -7.94 1.14 9.08
N TRP A 42 -6.68 1.54 9.28
CA TRP A 42 -5.96 1.39 10.56
C TRP A 42 -6.43 2.33 11.67
N SER A 43 -7.30 3.29 11.34
CA SER A 43 -8.02 4.11 12.32
C SER A 43 -8.84 3.24 13.29
N GLN A 44 -9.31 2.08 12.84
CA GLN A 44 -9.98 1.08 13.68
C GLN A 44 -9.06 0.48 14.78
N ASP A 45 -7.74 0.50 14.57
CA ASP A 45 -6.72 0.10 15.55
C ASP A 45 -6.10 1.35 16.25
N GLY A 46 -6.66 2.54 16.04
CA GLY A 46 -6.25 3.78 16.70
C GLY A 46 -5.06 4.50 16.06
N TYR A 47 -4.69 4.15 14.83
CA TYR A 47 -3.63 4.81 14.05
C TYR A 47 -4.19 5.85 13.09
N PHE A 48 -3.53 7.00 13.04
CA PHE A 48 -3.86 8.11 12.15
C PHE A 48 -2.59 8.58 11.44
N PHE A 49 -2.72 9.10 10.22
CA PHE A 49 -1.56 9.39 9.37
C PHE A 49 -1.59 10.82 8.87
N GLU A 50 -0.46 11.51 9.02
CA GLU A 50 -0.32 12.91 8.64
C GLU A 50 0.85 13.09 7.66
N PRO A 51 0.65 13.74 6.51
CA PRO A 51 1.76 14.05 5.61
C PRO A 51 2.68 15.09 6.26
N THR A 52 3.98 14.96 6.02
CA THR A 52 4.98 15.92 6.50
C THR A 52 6.18 16.01 5.55
N GLU A 53 7.10 16.91 5.86
CA GLU A 53 8.39 17.04 5.17
C GLU A 53 9.26 15.80 5.42
N LYS A 54 10.02 15.38 4.42
CA LYS A 54 10.85 14.15 4.44
C LYS A 54 11.68 13.96 5.72
N LEU A 55 12.34 15.02 6.21
CA LEU A 55 13.20 14.96 7.39
C LEU A 55 12.44 14.74 8.71
N LYS A 56 11.15 15.07 8.74
CA LYS A 56 10.27 14.90 9.90
C LYS A 56 9.47 13.60 9.84
N ALA A 57 9.40 12.95 8.68
CA ALA A 57 8.57 11.78 8.47
C ALA A 57 9.08 10.54 9.22
N ARG A 58 8.16 9.89 9.94
CA ARG A 58 8.40 8.57 10.54
C ARG A 58 8.45 7.48 9.47
N VAL A 59 7.55 7.54 8.48
CA VAL A 59 7.45 6.57 7.38
C VAL A 59 7.73 7.23 6.05
N TRP A 60 8.58 6.62 5.24
CA TRP A 60 8.87 7.03 3.86
C TRP A 60 8.19 6.06 2.91
N ILE A 61 7.24 6.57 2.15
CA ILE A 61 6.48 5.84 1.15
C ILE A 61 7.05 6.21 -0.21
N ARG A 62 7.46 5.22 -0.99
CA ARG A 62 8.08 5.44 -2.30
C ARG A 62 7.30 4.70 -3.37
N LEU A 63 6.85 5.41 -4.40
CA LEU A 63 6.25 4.78 -5.58
C LEU A 63 7.37 4.48 -6.58
N SER A 64 7.58 3.20 -6.87
CA SER A 64 8.74 2.71 -7.61
C SER A 64 8.33 1.65 -8.63
N MET A 65 9.07 1.54 -9.73
CA MET A 65 8.91 0.43 -10.68
C MET A 65 9.26 -0.91 -10.02
N SER A 66 8.62 -1.99 -10.44
CA SER A 66 8.85 -3.38 -10.00
C SER A 66 10.34 -3.73 -9.96
N LYS A 67 11.06 -3.41 -11.03
CA LYS A 67 12.50 -3.70 -11.16
C LYS A 67 13.35 -3.04 -10.08
N THR A 68 12.94 -1.86 -9.60
CA THR A 68 13.60 -1.14 -8.51
C THR A 68 13.28 -1.82 -7.18
N ILE A 69 12.02 -2.23 -6.98
CA ILE A 69 11.59 -2.94 -5.78
C ILE A 69 12.27 -4.30 -5.67
N GLU A 70 12.36 -5.08 -6.75
CA GLU A 70 13.08 -6.36 -6.78
C GLU A 70 14.53 -6.22 -6.29
N LYS A 71 15.23 -5.18 -6.73
CA LYS A 71 16.62 -4.91 -6.31
C LYS A 71 16.74 -4.52 -4.84
N ILE A 72 15.78 -3.75 -4.33
CA ILE A 72 15.83 -3.21 -2.96
C ILE A 72 15.32 -4.24 -1.94
N CYS A 73 14.20 -4.89 -2.23
CA CYS A 73 13.51 -5.79 -1.32
C CYS A 73 13.81 -7.28 -1.57
N GLY A 74 14.41 -7.64 -2.71
CA GLY A 74 14.70 -9.05 -3.04
C GLY A 74 13.46 -9.90 -3.26
N LEU A 75 12.32 -9.27 -3.60
CA LEU A 75 11.05 -9.96 -3.86
C LEU A 75 10.86 -10.23 -5.35
N PRO A 76 9.96 -11.16 -5.71
CA PRO A 76 9.49 -11.31 -7.08
C PRO A 76 8.94 -10.01 -7.67
N ALA A 77 8.95 -9.93 -9.00
CA ALA A 77 8.37 -8.82 -9.74
C ALA A 77 6.90 -8.56 -9.36
N MET A 78 6.47 -7.31 -9.54
CA MET A 78 5.09 -6.86 -9.39
C MET A 78 4.53 -6.91 -7.95
N LEU A 79 5.41 -6.87 -6.95
CA LEU A 79 5.07 -6.77 -5.53
C LEU A 79 5.51 -5.45 -4.93
N SER A 80 4.71 -4.97 -3.98
CA SER A 80 5.10 -3.91 -3.03
C SER A 80 5.83 -4.54 -1.84
N CYS A 81 6.52 -3.73 -1.04
CA CYS A 81 7.17 -4.20 0.18
C CYS A 81 7.31 -3.10 1.22
N ALA A 82 7.32 -3.48 2.49
CA ALA A 82 7.66 -2.62 3.59
C ALA A 82 8.50 -3.37 4.64
N SER A 83 9.38 -2.64 5.31
CA SER A 83 10.13 -3.20 6.43
C SER A 83 9.21 -3.44 7.62
N LEU A 84 9.16 -4.67 8.14
CA LEU A 84 8.37 -5.01 9.32
C LEU A 84 8.78 -4.11 10.51
N SER A 85 7.83 -3.38 11.09
CA SER A 85 8.09 -2.39 12.16
C SER A 85 9.14 -1.33 11.81
N GLY A 86 9.38 -1.10 10.52
CA GLY A 86 10.41 -0.20 10.02
C GLY A 86 9.88 1.16 9.58
N ARG A 87 10.60 1.80 8.66
CA ARG A 87 10.30 3.15 8.17
C ARG A 87 10.11 3.23 6.67
N TYR A 88 10.47 2.21 5.91
CA TYR A 88 10.47 2.24 4.45
C TYR A 88 9.36 1.37 3.90
N MET A 89 8.56 1.96 3.02
CA MET A 89 7.45 1.34 2.30
C MET A 89 7.59 1.68 0.81
N TYR A 90 7.61 0.65 -0.03
CA TYR A 90 7.73 0.76 -1.48
C TYR A 90 6.46 0.22 -2.12
N LEU A 91 5.79 1.08 -2.87
CA LEU A 91 4.59 0.77 -3.62
C LEU A 91 4.97 0.50 -5.09
N CYS A 92 4.54 -0.64 -5.61
CA CYS A 92 4.76 -1.00 -7.02
C CYS A 92 3.90 -0.11 -7.93
N ALA A 93 4.56 0.68 -8.79
CA ALA A 93 3.89 1.62 -9.70
C ALA A 93 3.00 0.90 -10.72
N GLU A 94 3.48 -0.22 -11.27
CA GLU A 94 2.73 -1.03 -12.21
C GLU A 94 1.42 -1.53 -11.60
N ARG A 95 1.43 -1.85 -10.30
CA ARG A 95 0.24 -2.26 -9.54
C ARG A 95 -0.61 -1.06 -9.10
N TRP A 96 -0.01 0.09 -8.81
CA TRP A 96 -0.75 1.33 -8.53
C TRP A 96 -1.62 1.75 -9.74
N PHE A 97 -1.10 1.64 -10.95
CA PHE A 97 -1.82 2.05 -12.16
C PHE A 97 -2.64 0.92 -12.80
N GLY A 98 -2.22 -0.34 -12.68
CA GLY A 98 -2.87 -1.48 -13.33
C GLY A 98 -3.67 -2.42 -12.42
N GLY A 99 -3.48 -2.34 -11.10
CA GLY A 99 -4.08 -3.27 -10.15
C GLY A 99 -3.53 -4.70 -10.24
N ALA A 100 -4.20 -5.65 -9.58
CA ALA A 100 -3.96 -7.08 -9.74
C ALA A 100 -5.29 -7.82 -9.91
N LYS A 101 -5.47 -8.50 -11.05
CA LYS A 101 -6.71 -9.23 -11.37
C LYS A 101 -6.99 -10.33 -10.35
N GLU A 102 -5.93 -10.94 -9.84
CA GLU A 102 -5.95 -12.03 -8.87
C GLU A 102 -6.59 -11.61 -7.53
N SER A 103 -6.56 -10.31 -7.20
CA SER A 103 -7.20 -9.77 -6.00
C SER A 103 -8.72 -9.70 -6.08
N GLY A 104 -9.28 -9.68 -7.30
CA GLY A 104 -10.70 -9.42 -7.54
C GLY A 104 -11.17 -8.01 -7.16
N LEU A 105 -10.27 -7.09 -6.80
CA LEU A 105 -10.58 -5.71 -6.43
C LEU A 105 -10.68 -4.80 -7.66
N SER A 106 -11.50 -3.75 -7.55
CA SER A 106 -11.44 -2.61 -8.48
C SER A 106 -10.07 -1.91 -8.36
N LEU A 107 -9.69 -1.09 -9.34
CA LEU A 107 -8.41 -0.37 -9.25
C LEU A 107 -8.33 0.55 -8.02
N GLN A 108 -9.44 1.22 -7.67
CA GLN A 108 -9.50 2.07 -6.49
C GLN A 108 -9.33 1.26 -5.20
N ASP A 109 -10.04 0.14 -5.09
CA ASP A 109 -9.97 -0.73 -3.92
C ASP A 109 -8.61 -1.42 -3.82
N TYR A 110 -8.00 -1.77 -4.95
CA TYR A 110 -6.65 -2.34 -4.98
C TYR A 110 -5.62 -1.35 -4.45
N ARG A 111 -5.71 -0.06 -4.80
CA ARG A 111 -4.81 0.97 -4.23
C ARG A 111 -4.99 1.11 -2.71
N GLN A 112 -6.25 1.12 -2.24
CA GLN A 112 -6.56 1.12 -0.81
C GLN A 112 -5.95 -0.10 -0.11
N TYR A 113 -6.17 -1.31 -0.65
CA TYR A 113 -5.61 -2.57 -0.18
C TYR A 113 -4.09 -2.48 -0.09
N MET A 114 -3.43 -2.13 -1.20
CA MET A 114 -1.98 -2.12 -1.32
C MET A 114 -1.35 -1.16 -0.30
N VAL A 115 -1.89 0.05 -0.17
CA VAL A 115 -1.40 1.02 0.83
C VAL A 115 -1.61 0.51 2.25
N SER A 116 -2.79 -0.06 2.53
CA SER A 116 -3.13 -0.55 3.88
C SER A 116 -2.32 -1.78 4.27
N HIS A 117 -2.08 -2.69 3.33
CA HIS A 117 -1.31 -3.93 3.53
C HIS A 117 0.14 -3.61 3.92
N GLU A 118 0.82 -2.79 3.12
CA GLU A 118 2.20 -2.42 3.39
C GLU A 118 2.33 -1.57 4.65
N MET A 119 1.37 -0.68 4.91
CA MET A 119 1.32 0.03 6.19
C MET A 119 1.11 -0.94 7.37
N GLY A 120 0.39 -2.03 7.17
CA GLY A 120 0.27 -3.10 8.15
C GLY A 120 1.61 -3.70 8.54
N HIS A 121 2.52 -3.92 7.58
CA HIS A 121 3.89 -4.34 7.88
C HIS A 121 4.67 -3.28 8.67
N ILE A 122 4.56 -2.00 8.32
CA ILE A 122 5.15 -0.90 9.12
C ILE A 122 4.61 -0.90 10.56
N LEU A 123 3.35 -1.26 10.76
CA LEU A 123 2.70 -1.42 12.07
C LEU A 123 3.01 -2.75 12.77
N GLY A 124 3.88 -3.58 12.20
CA GLY A 124 4.32 -4.85 12.78
C GLY A 124 3.37 -6.02 12.54
N LYS A 125 2.43 -5.91 11.61
CA LYS A 125 1.51 -6.99 11.23
C LYS A 125 2.18 -7.91 10.22
N GLN A 126 2.07 -9.21 10.45
CA GLN A 126 2.51 -10.24 9.51
C GLN A 126 1.39 -10.61 8.54
N HIS A 127 1.76 -11.34 7.48
CA HIS A 127 0.77 -11.90 6.56
C HIS A 127 -0.25 -12.78 7.28
N LYS A 128 -1.45 -12.85 6.70
CA LYS A 128 -2.50 -13.77 7.10
C LYS A 128 -2.94 -14.59 5.89
N ASP A 129 -3.45 -15.78 6.14
CA ASP A 129 -4.05 -16.61 5.09
C ASP A 129 -5.55 -16.34 4.96
N CYS A 130 -6.13 -16.77 3.84
CA CYS A 130 -7.58 -16.77 3.65
C CYS A 130 -8.24 -17.67 4.72
N PRO A 131 -9.13 -17.15 5.58
CA PRO A 131 -9.71 -17.92 6.68
C PRO A 131 -10.76 -18.95 6.22
N GLY A 132 -11.16 -18.93 4.95
CA GLY A 132 -12.06 -19.93 4.36
C GLY A 132 -12.95 -19.36 3.26
N LYS A 133 -13.64 -20.28 2.58
CA LYS A 133 -14.53 -19.96 1.46
C LYS A 133 -15.59 -18.93 1.81
N GLY A 134 -15.74 -17.92 0.96
CA GLY A 134 -16.75 -16.87 1.09
C GLY A 134 -16.48 -15.89 2.24
N LYS A 135 -15.37 -16.04 2.97
CA LYS A 135 -14.96 -15.09 4.01
C LYS A 135 -14.20 -13.93 3.39
N PRO A 136 -14.24 -12.73 3.97
CA PRO A 136 -13.42 -11.62 3.52
C PRO A 136 -11.94 -11.99 3.55
N ALA A 137 -11.22 -11.62 2.49
CA ALA A 137 -9.76 -11.69 2.48
C ALA A 137 -9.22 -10.72 3.56
N PRO A 138 -8.40 -11.18 4.51
CA PRO A 138 -7.79 -10.27 5.48
C PRO A 138 -6.97 -9.20 4.77
N ILE A 139 -6.90 -7.98 5.33
CA ILE A 139 -6.06 -6.91 4.73
C ILE A 139 -4.59 -7.32 4.62
N MET A 140 -4.13 -8.18 5.54
CA MET A 140 -2.78 -8.74 5.56
C MET A 140 -2.62 -10.03 4.75
N LEU A 141 -3.65 -10.49 4.03
CA LEU A 141 -3.45 -11.48 2.97
C LEU A 141 -2.74 -10.81 1.80
N GLN A 142 -1.76 -11.46 1.18
CA GLN A 142 -1.07 -10.94 0.00
C GLN A 142 -1.96 -11.09 -1.25
N GLN A 143 -3.03 -10.29 -1.31
CA GLN A 143 -4.08 -10.36 -2.34
C GLN A 143 -3.55 -10.08 -3.75
N THR A 144 -2.39 -9.43 -3.89
CA THR A 144 -1.69 -9.27 -5.19
C THR A 144 -1.36 -10.61 -5.85
N LEU A 145 -1.15 -11.66 -5.04
CA LEU A 145 -0.88 -13.03 -5.52
C LEU A 145 -2.15 -13.89 -5.58
N GLY A 146 -3.30 -13.34 -5.19
CA GLY A 146 -4.58 -14.04 -5.16
C GLY A 146 -5.20 -14.13 -3.76
N ILE A 147 -6.52 -14.35 -3.74
CA ILE A 147 -7.32 -14.45 -2.51
C ILE A 147 -7.86 -15.86 -2.24
N GLY A 148 -7.55 -16.84 -3.09
CA GLY A 148 -8.07 -18.20 -2.96
C GLY A 148 -9.60 -18.24 -3.04
N GLU A 149 -10.24 -18.87 -2.06
CA GLU A 149 -11.71 -18.95 -1.96
C GLU A 149 -12.35 -17.81 -1.15
N CYS A 150 -11.54 -16.84 -0.70
CA CYS A 150 -12.06 -15.65 -0.04
C CYS A 150 -12.76 -14.72 -1.03
N ILE A 151 -13.50 -13.75 -0.50
CA ILE A 151 -14.04 -12.63 -1.29
C ILE A 151 -13.15 -11.39 -1.13
N PRO A 152 -13.05 -10.52 -2.16
CA PRO A 152 -12.22 -9.32 -2.11
C PRO A 152 -12.61 -8.41 -0.94
N ASN A 153 -11.61 -7.81 -0.27
CA ASN A 153 -11.84 -6.93 0.89
C ASN A 153 -10.69 -5.94 1.11
N THR A 154 -11.04 -4.73 1.56
CA THR A 154 -10.11 -3.65 1.91
C THR A 154 -10.19 -3.24 3.39
N ASN A 155 -11.13 -3.78 4.16
CA ASN A 155 -11.33 -3.43 5.56
C ASN A 155 -10.31 -4.15 6.46
N VAL A 156 -9.69 -3.40 7.37
CA VAL A 156 -8.64 -3.89 8.27
C VAL A 156 -9.12 -4.91 9.32
N LYS A 157 -10.38 -4.84 9.75
CA LYS A 157 -10.94 -5.67 10.83
C LYS A 157 -11.88 -6.77 10.38
N ARG A 158 -12.22 -6.87 9.09
CA ARG A 158 -13.13 -7.89 8.55
C ARG A 158 -12.41 -9.04 7.88
#